data_AF-A0A926LH64-F1
#
_entry.id   AF-A0A926LH64-F1
#
_cell.length_a   1.000
_cell.length_b   1.000
_cell.length_c   1.000
_cell.angle_alpha   90.00
_cell.angle_beta   90.00
_cell.angle_gamma   90.00
#
_symmetry.space_group_name_H-M   'P 1'
#
loop_
_entity.id
_entity.type
_entity.pdbx_description
1 polymer ?
#
loop_
_entity_poly.entity_id
_entity_poly.type
_entity_poly.pdbx_seq_one_letter_code
_entity_poly.pdbx_strand_id
1 'polypeptide(L)'
;MASTSRAHPSAVDQAATNTDGPTNTDGPTNTRTPEYDRAAQAHPPARAWQPTLSGSLRERALDRVRSVGQRLGDLELVGATTADAARRSSRFEFVGPTLACGFPSLAMAFVYLARALPGEGWERQMHICLSLSARSTAQTPLLTPSLYGGTGGLALVLAQAAESEPRYATAAGKVHSALLRQITEGPWHQDTGASGEYTQDHLYDVVTGASGALCALLGTGTQEPAERESAGILVRHLIRLAEGGGSRRLLSSAESPDPALLEECPEGYFDLGLAHGGAGPLAALALAWRAGHRHPGQLGAIRTLADWLADHRVEDPWGVNWPNHVGRHAPPAQGAAVTRPPSRAGWCYGAPGIAMALWHAGHALEAPELRRLAIEAVESVLRRPLPERHIPSPTLCHGAAGLLMVCLRMLPDAPGSAIEAGIPVLAEQILDRFMPTAPLGYRDEEQPGVFVDDPGLLTGAAGVVLALLAAATSVTPEWDRALLMS
;
A
#
# COMPACT_ATOMS: atom_id res chain seq x y z
N MET A 1 16.02 -55.71 -43.12
CA MET A 1 16.93 -56.76 -42.58
C MET A 1 17.08 -56.42 -41.10
N ALA A 2 16.39 -57.12 -40.18
CA ALA A 2 16.80 -58.39 -39.54
C ALA A 2 18.02 -58.21 -38.60
N SER A 3 18.09 -58.71 -37.36
CA SER A 3 17.11 -59.41 -36.49
C SER A 3 17.62 -59.45 -35.02
N THR A 4 16.74 -59.72 -34.05
CA THR A 4 16.91 -60.41 -32.72
C THR A 4 18.33 -60.73 -32.17
N SER A 5 18.63 -60.75 -30.85
CA SER A 5 17.90 -61.43 -29.75
C SER A 5 18.44 -61.12 -28.32
N ARG A 6 17.71 -61.61 -27.29
CA ARG A 6 18.02 -61.71 -25.83
C ARG A 6 19.23 -62.64 -25.55
N ALA A 7 19.90 -62.67 -24.38
CA ALA A 7 19.38 -63.14 -23.07
C ALA A 7 20.40 -63.05 -21.90
N HIS A 8 19.94 -63.37 -20.67
CA HIS A 8 20.65 -63.42 -19.36
C HIS A 8 21.69 -64.55 -19.20
N PRO A 9 22.39 -64.58 -18.05
CA PRO A 9 22.34 -65.78 -17.19
C PRO A 9 21.98 -65.49 -15.70
N SER A 10 21.69 -66.55 -14.94
CA SER A 10 21.22 -66.55 -13.53
C SER A 10 22.02 -67.51 -12.61
N ALA A 11 21.83 -67.36 -11.29
CA ALA A 11 22.27 -68.21 -10.16
C ALA A 11 21.52 -67.74 -8.86
N VAL A 12 21.54 -68.34 -7.64
CA VAL A 12 21.48 -69.72 -7.07
C VAL A 12 21.96 -69.58 -5.58
N ASP A 13 21.33 -70.07 -4.51
CA ASP A 13 20.18 -70.99 -4.33
C ASP A 13 19.28 -70.62 -3.09
N GLN A 14 18.68 -71.61 -2.40
CA GLN A 14 17.68 -71.52 -1.31
C GLN A 14 18.21 -71.72 0.14
N ALA A 15 17.24 -71.72 1.10
CA ALA A 15 17.22 -72.32 2.47
C ALA A 15 17.64 -71.43 3.67
N ALA A 16 17.10 -71.57 4.89
CA ALA A 16 15.81 -72.12 5.38
C ALA A 16 15.59 -71.73 6.88
N THR A 17 14.32 -71.67 7.32
CA THR A 17 13.79 -71.85 8.71
C THR A 17 14.54 -71.34 9.95
N ASN A 18 13.87 -70.52 10.79
CA ASN A 18 13.63 -70.83 12.22
C ASN A 18 12.61 -69.92 12.91
N THR A 19 12.09 -70.38 14.07
CA THR A 19 10.92 -69.86 14.80
C THR A 19 11.25 -69.22 16.17
N ASP A 20 10.33 -68.36 16.64
CA ASP A 20 9.98 -68.02 18.04
C ASP A 20 10.99 -67.40 19.04
N GLY A 21 11.02 -66.05 19.07
CA GLY A 21 11.01 -65.16 20.26
C GLY A 21 12.11 -65.23 21.34
N PRO A 22 12.01 -64.45 22.45
CA PRO A 22 11.27 -63.19 22.66
C PRO A 22 12.17 -62.06 23.28
N THR A 23 11.54 -60.98 23.78
CA THR A 23 12.03 -59.94 24.74
C THR A 23 12.67 -58.63 24.26
N ASN A 24 12.30 -57.56 24.98
CA ASN A 24 12.67 -56.15 24.84
C ASN A 24 14.18 -55.85 24.88
N THR A 25 14.60 -54.77 24.20
CA THR A 25 15.20 -53.58 24.86
C THR A 25 15.22 -52.34 23.94
N ASP A 26 14.73 -51.22 24.48
CA ASP A 26 15.05 -49.79 24.26
C ASP A 26 15.50 -49.22 22.89
N GLY A 27 14.82 -48.13 22.49
CA GLY A 27 15.31 -47.17 21.49
C GLY A 27 14.22 -46.24 20.94
N PRO A 28 14.05 -45.00 21.46
CA PRO A 28 13.03 -44.09 20.95
C PRO A 28 13.48 -43.39 19.65
N THR A 29 12.84 -43.71 18.52
CA THR A 29 13.01 -42.98 17.27
C THR A 29 12.31 -41.62 17.33
N ASN A 30 13.09 -40.59 17.67
CA ASN A 30 12.64 -39.20 17.79
C ASN A 30 12.32 -38.56 16.43
N THR A 31 11.11 -38.80 15.89
CA THR A 31 10.58 -38.03 14.75
C THR A 31 10.05 -36.68 15.22
N ARG A 32 10.94 -35.69 15.37
CA ARG A 32 10.54 -34.28 15.49
C ARG A 32 10.03 -33.77 14.14
N THR A 33 8.71 -33.76 13.97
CA THR A 33 8.06 -32.76 13.11
C THR A 33 8.37 -31.35 13.64
N PRO A 34 8.60 -30.34 12.78
CA PRO A 34 8.81 -28.96 13.24
C PRO A 34 7.54 -28.41 13.89
N GLU A 35 7.64 -27.95 15.14
CA GLU A 35 6.55 -27.29 15.87
C GLU A 35 6.29 -25.86 15.34
N TYR A 36 5.73 -25.74 14.14
CA TYR A 36 5.34 -24.44 13.54
C TYR A 36 3.86 -24.06 13.79
N ASP A 37 3.13 -24.86 14.57
CA ASP A 37 1.66 -24.85 14.63
C ASP A 37 1.06 -24.46 16.00
N ARG A 38 1.84 -23.79 16.87
CA ARG A 38 1.38 -23.32 18.19
C ARG A 38 1.81 -21.89 18.55
N ALA A 39 1.47 -20.96 17.67
CA ALA A 39 1.40 -19.53 18.03
C ALA A 39 0.36 -18.78 17.16
N ALA A 40 -0.89 -19.23 17.18
CA ALA A 40 -2.03 -18.35 16.94
C ALA A 40 -2.23 -17.47 18.18
N GLN A 41 -1.26 -16.58 18.45
CA GLN A 41 -1.45 -15.54 19.45
C GLN A 41 -2.55 -14.61 18.94
N ALA A 42 -3.72 -14.69 19.59
CA ALA A 42 -4.79 -13.74 19.41
C ALA A 42 -4.20 -12.34 19.59
N HIS A 43 -4.20 -11.56 18.51
CA HIS A 43 -3.75 -10.17 18.59
C HIS A 43 -4.61 -9.47 19.65
N PRO A 44 -4.02 -8.59 20.50
CA PRO A 44 -4.82 -7.79 21.40
C PRO A 44 -5.89 -7.05 20.58
N PRO A 45 -7.14 -6.94 21.08
CA PRO A 45 -8.22 -6.34 20.32
C PRO A 45 -7.80 -4.95 19.86
N ALA A 46 -7.99 -4.68 18.57
CA ALA A 46 -7.55 -3.43 17.95
C ALA A 46 -8.08 -2.25 18.77
N ARG A 47 -7.18 -1.38 19.25
CA ARG A 47 -7.53 -0.21 20.06
C ARG A 47 -8.52 0.65 19.27
N ALA A 48 -9.71 0.87 19.84
CA ALA A 48 -10.76 1.63 19.18
C ALA A 48 -10.25 3.01 18.75
N TRP A 49 -10.49 3.36 17.48
CA TRP A 49 -10.05 4.64 16.91
C TRP A 49 -10.62 5.83 17.69
N GLN A 50 -9.76 6.79 18.05
CA GLN A 50 -10.15 7.96 18.82
C GLN A 50 -9.92 9.23 18.00
N PRO A 51 -10.83 10.22 18.07
CA PRO A 51 -10.59 11.53 17.49
C PRO A 51 -9.39 12.18 18.21
N THR A 52 -8.46 12.70 17.43
CA THR A 52 -7.25 13.40 17.92
C THR A 52 -7.43 14.91 17.89
N LEU A 53 -8.30 15.43 17.01
CA LEU A 53 -8.71 16.84 17.02
C LEU A 53 -9.77 17.08 18.09
N SER A 54 -9.67 18.21 18.77
CA SER A 54 -10.63 18.65 19.79
C SER A 54 -11.00 20.14 19.63
N GLY A 55 -12.03 20.59 20.37
CA GLY A 55 -12.48 21.98 20.41
C GLY A 55 -12.77 22.60 19.03
N SER A 56 -12.44 23.88 18.89
CA SER A 56 -12.66 24.66 17.67
C SER A 56 -11.94 24.11 16.44
N LEU A 57 -10.80 23.44 16.60
CA LEU A 57 -10.07 22.82 15.49
C LEU A 57 -10.85 21.64 14.90
N ARG A 58 -11.43 20.81 15.76
CA ARG A 58 -12.33 19.72 15.35
C ARG A 58 -13.60 20.26 14.67
N GLU A 59 -14.18 21.32 15.21
CA GLU A 59 -15.37 21.97 14.64
C GLU A 59 -15.08 22.56 13.24
N ARG A 60 -13.96 23.29 13.08
CA ARG A 60 -13.47 23.76 11.77
C ARG A 60 -13.28 22.60 10.79
N ALA A 61 -12.68 21.49 11.23
CA ALA A 61 -12.46 20.31 10.39
C ALA A 61 -13.76 19.71 9.89
N LEU A 62 -14.74 19.48 10.78
CA LEU A 62 -16.04 18.91 10.41
C LEU A 62 -16.87 19.85 9.52
N ASP A 63 -16.77 21.17 9.73
CA ASP A 63 -17.40 22.17 8.85
C ASP A 63 -16.79 22.19 7.44
N ARG A 64 -15.45 22.19 7.31
CA ARG A 64 -14.79 22.07 6.00
C ARG A 64 -15.12 20.74 5.33
N VAL A 65 -15.12 19.64 6.07
CA VAL A 65 -15.49 18.30 5.56
C VAL A 65 -16.90 18.29 4.97
N ARG A 66 -17.90 18.86 5.65
CA ARG A 66 -19.27 18.96 5.12
C ARG A 66 -19.33 19.85 3.88
N SER A 67 -18.67 21.01 3.89
CA SER A 67 -18.67 21.94 2.75
C SER A 67 -18.05 21.30 1.49
N VAL A 68 -16.95 20.57 1.64
CA VAL A 68 -16.31 19.84 0.53
C VAL A 68 -17.12 18.61 0.12
N GLY A 69 -17.66 17.84 1.07
CA GLY A 69 -18.55 16.71 0.79
C GLY A 69 -19.79 17.11 -0.02
N GLN A 70 -20.38 18.28 0.27
CA GLN A 70 -21.48 18.84 -0.53
C GLN A 70 -21.03 19.15 -1.96
N ARG A 71 -19.85 19.78 -2.15
CA ARG A 71 -19.28 20.10 -3.47
C ARG A 71 -18.94 18.85 -4.28
N LEU A 72 -18.40 17.81 -3.65
CA LEU A 72 -18.14 16.51 -4.28
C LEU A 72 -19.44 15.77 -4.64
N GLY A 73 -20.55 16.07 -3.96
CA GLY A 73 -21.88 15.52 -4.22
C GLY A 73 -22.65 16.23 -5.34
N ASP A 74 -22.11 17.34 -5.86
CA ASP A 74 -22.59 18.03 -7.05
C ASP A 74 -21.83 17.50 -8.27
N LEU A 75 -22.46 16.59 -9.01
CA LEU A 75 -21.83 15.95 -10.17
C LEU A 75 -21.70 16.88 -11.38
N GLU A 76 -22.48 17.96 -11.45
CA GLU A 76 -22.33 18.96 -12.51
C GLU A 76 -21.08 19.80 -12.23
N LEU A 77 -20.90 20.22 -10.98
CA LEU A 77 -19.69 20.89 -10.51
C LEU A 77 -18.45 20.00 -10.68
N VAL A 78 -18.51 18.72 -10.27
CA VAL A 78 -17.40 17.77 -10.45
C VAL A 78 -17.08 17.60 -11.94
N GLY A 79 -18.08 17.38 -12.81
CA GLY A 79 -17.86 17.22 -14.26
C GLY A 79 -17.27 18.46 -14.93
N ALA A 80 -17.71 19.66 -14.56
CA ALA A 80 -17.13 20.91 -15.04
C ALA A 80 -15.68 21.09 -14.55
N THR A 81 -15.41 20.69 -13.31
CA THR A 81 -14.09 20.82 -12.68
C THR A 81 -13.07 19.86 -13.30
N THR A 82 -13.42 18.58 -13.48
CA THR A 82 -12.50 17.60 -14.09
C THR A 82 -12.17 17.92 -15.54
N ALA A 83 -13.12 18.47 -16.29
CA ALA A 83 -12.89 18.98 -17.63
C ALA A 83 -11.94 20.19 -17.66
N ASP A 84 -11.84 20.99 -16.59
CA ASP A 84 -10.88 22.08 -16.46
C ASP A 84 -9.51 21.60 -15.99
N ALA A 85 -9.47 20.69 -15.02
CA ALA A 85 -8.24 20.02 -14.57
C ALA A 85 -7.50 19.37 -15.75
N ALA A 86 -8.20 18.60 -16.59
CA ALA A 86 -7.65 17.95 -17.77
C ALA A 86 -7.16 18.91 -18.89
N ARG A 87 -7.49 20.22 -18.80
CA ARG A 87 -6.93 21.25 -19.70
C ARG A 87 -5.68 21.93 -19.13
N ARG A 88 -5.48 21.87 -17.81
CA ARG A 88 -4.39 22.55 -17.10
C ARG A 88 -3.23 21.63 -16.73
N SER A 89 -3.51 20.34 -16.59
CA SER A 89 -2.56 19.32 -16.21
C SER A 89 -2.33 18.34 -17.36
N SER A 90 -1.08 17.92 -17.54
CA SER A 90 -0.72 16.78 -18.41
C SER A 90 -0.69 15.45 -17.65
N ARG A 91 -0.97 15.45 -16.34
CA ARG A 91 -0.94 14.27 -15.47
C ARG A 91 -2.32 13.88 -14.93
N PHE A 92 -3.30 14.77 -14.98
CA PHE A 92 -4.68 14.51 -14.57
C PHE A 92 -5.55 14.03 -15.73
N GLU A 93 -6.17 12.87 -15.56
CA GLU A 93 -7.27 12.38 -16.39
C GLU A 93 -8.37 11.82 -15.46
N PHE A 94 -9.65 12.14 -15.69
CA PHE A 94 -10.75 11.55 -14.92
C PHE A 94 -11.20 10.23 -15.54
N VAL A 95 -10.72 9.11 -14.98
CA VAL A 95 -11.03 7.77 -15.48
C VAL A 95 -12.14 7.15 -14.63
N GLY A 96 -13.38 7.21 -15.12
CA GLY A 96 -14.62 6.98 -14.35
C GLY A 96 -14.67 5.79 -13.37
N PRO A 97 -14.20 4.57 -13.72
CA PRO A 97 -14.28 3.41 -12.82
C PRO A 97 -13.02 3.18 -11.96
N THR A 98 -12.10 4.15 -11.86
CA THR A 98 -10.81 4.01 -11.15
C THR A 98 -10.82 4.62 -9.74
N LEU A 99 -9.95 4.13 -8.84
CA LEU A 99 -9.83 4.64 -7.47
C LEU A 99 -8.94 5.88 -7.36
N ALA A 100 -8.03 6.13 -8.30
CA ALA A 100 -7.18 7.32 -8.30
C ALA A 100 -8.01 8.61 -8.31
N CYS A 101 -8.90 8.73 -9.30
CA CYS A 101 -9.58 9.97 -9.67
C CYS A 101 -11.05 9.78 -10.07
N GLY A 102 -11.52 8.54 -10.30
CA GLY A 102 -12.86 8.23 -10.77
C GLY A 102 -13.94 8.20 -9.67
N PHE A 103 -15.15 7.76 -10.04
CA PHE A 103 -16.29 7.63 -9.12
C PHE A 103 -16.04 6.73 -7.89
N PRO A 104 -15.22 5.66 -7.94
CA PRO A 104 -14.82 4.93 -6.73
C PRO A 104 -14.14 5.79 -5.67
N SER A 105 -13.33 6.79 -6.05
CA SER A 105 -12.69 7.71 -5.09
C SER A 105 -13.73 8.53 -4.30
N LEU A 106 -14.77 9.00 -5.00
CA LEU A 106 -15.89 9.74 -4.42
C LEU A 106 -16.77 8.82 -3.56
N ALA A 107 -17.05 7.62 -4.04
CA ALA A 107 -17.78 6.61 -3.28
C ALA A 107 -17.06 6.26 -1.97
N MET A 108 -15.72 6.14 -1.97
CA MET A 108 -14.92 5.92 -0.76
C MET A 108 -15.10 7.06 0.26
N ALA A 109 -15.03 8.32 -0.18
CA ALA A 109 -15.31 9.47 0.67
C ALA A 109 -16.75 9.45 1.22
N PHE A 110 -17.76 9.10 0.41
CA PHE A 110 -19.14 9.03 0.86
C PHE A 110 -19.47 7.84 1.76
N VAL A 111 -18.80 6.69 1.60
CA VAL A 111 -18.85 5.57 2.56
C VAL A 111 -18.37 6.05 3.94
N TYR A 112 -17.22 6.71 3.99
CA TYR A 112 -16.64 7.15 5.25
C TYR A 112 -17.43 8.31 5.90
N LEU A 113 -17.92 9.26 5.08
CA LEU A 113 -18.85 10.31 5.52
C LEU A 113 -20.16 9.73 6.10
N ALA A 114 -20.78 8.75 5.45
CA ALA A 114 -22.00 8.12 5.94
C ALA A 114 -21.78 7.42 7.30
N ARG A 115 -20.66 6.72 7.45
CA ARG A 115 -20.28 6.04 8.72
C ARG A 115 -20.02 7.04 9.85
N ALA A 116 -19.35 8.16 9.57
CA ALA A 116 -18.88 9.10 10.58
C ALA A 116 -19.85 10.25 10.88
N LEU A 117 -20.73 10.61 9.93
CA LEU A 117 -21.74 11.66 10.01
C LEU A 117 -23.11 11.13 9.54
N PRO A 118 -23.69 10.12 10.23
CA PRO A 118 -24.92 9.46 9.80
C PRO A 118 -26.12 10.41 9.79
N GLY A 119 -27.02 10.23 8.80
CA GLY A 119 -28.24 11.02 8.67
C GLY A 119 -28.10 12.36 7.92
N GLU A 120 -26.88 12.73 7.50
CA GLU A 120 -26.62 13.91 6.66
C GLU A 120 -26.82 13.64 5.15
N GLY A 121 -27.21 12.42 4.76
CA GLY A 121 -27.60 12.06 3.39
C GLY A 121 -26.46 11.56 2.49
N TRP A 122 -25.27 11.34 3.05
CA TRP A 122 -24.09 10.85 2.36
C TRP A 122 -24.29 9.47 1.70
N GLU A 123 -25.17 8.64 2.25
CA GLU A 123 -25.56 7.32 1.72
C GLU A 123 -26.16 7.42 0.30
N ARG A 124 -26.86 8.53 0.00
CA ARG A 124 -27.40 8.81 -1.33
C ARG A 124 -26.28 9.12 -2.33
N GLN A 125 -25.28 9.90 -1.91
CA GLN A 125 -24.15 10.27 -2.77
C GLN A 125 -23.21 9.08 -3.00
N MET A 126 -22.96 8.27 -1.97
CA MET A 126 -22.32 6.95 -2.09
C MET A 126 -23.05 6.10 -3.15
N HIS A 127 -24.37 5.98 -3.06
CA HIS A 127 -25.15 5.19 -4.01
C HIS A 127 -25.03 5.72 -5.45
N ILE A 128 -25.14 7.03 -5.65
CA ILE A 128 -24.99 7.66 -6.96
C ILE A 128 -23.59 7.38 -7.55
N CYS A 129 -22.53 7.56 -6.76
CA CYS A 129 -21.15 7.33 -7.20
C CYS A 129 -20.92 5.86 -7.56
N LEU A 130 -21.35 4.90 -6.72
CA LEU A 130 -21.23 3.47 -7.02
C LEU A 130 -22.02 3.05 -8.28
N SER A 131 -23.21 3.62 -8.49
CA SER A 131 -24.00 3.41 -9.71
C SER A 131 -23.37 4.05 -10.95
N LEU A 132 -22.55 5.10 -10.80
CA LEU A 132 -21.76 5.66 -11.90
C LEU A 132 -20.52 4.81 -12.17
N SER A 133 -19.78 4.38 -11.15
CA SER A 133 -18.66 3.43 -11.27
C SER A 133 -19.06 2.20 -12.11
N ALA A 134 -20.18 1.56 -11.75
CA ALA A 134 -20.69 0.37 -12.43
C ALA A 134 -21.21 0.62 -13.87
N ARG A 135 -21.53 1.86 -14.23
CA ARG A 135 -21.84 2.24 -15.61
C ARG A 135 -20.57 2.56 -16.41
N SER A 136 -19.60 3.23 -15.79
CA SER A 136 -18.32 3.55 -16.41
C SER A 136 -17.50 2.28 -16.75
N THR A 137 -17.64 1.17 -16.01
CA THR A 137 -17.00 -0.11 -16.39
C THR A 137 -17.47 -0.67 -17.74
N ALA A 138 -18.60 -0.21 -18.30
CA ALA A 138 -19.03 -0.59 -19.64
C ALA A 138 -18.33 0.22 -20.76
N GLN A 139 -17.80 1.40 -20.44
CA GLN A 139 -17.04 2.26 -21.36
C GLN A 139 -15.53 2.05 -21.23
N THR A 140 -15.07 1.87 -19.98
CA THR A 140 -13.68 1.61 -19.62
C THR A 140 -13.62 0.34 -18.76
N PRO A 141 -13.54 -0.86 -19.37
CA PRO A 141 -13.46 -2.11 -18.63
C PRO A 141 -12.23 -2.16 -17.72
N LEU A 142 -12.41 -2.61 -16.47
CA LEU A 142 -11.31 -2.85 -15.54
C LEU A 142 -10.67 -4.20 -15.85
N LEU A 143 -9.55 -4.19 -16.58
CA LEU A 143 -8.87 -5.39 -17.08
C LEU A 143 -7.68 -5.84 -16.23
N THR A 144 -7.21 -5.01 -15.29
CA THR A 144 -6.07 -5.29 -14.42
C THR A 144 -6.50 -5.31 -12.94
N PRO A 145 -5.81 -6.08 -12.08
CA PRO A 145 -6.12 -6.13 -10.66
C PRO A 145 -5.54 -4.92 -9.88
N SER A 146 -5.05 -3.90 -10.59
CA SER A 146 -4.41 -2.73 -9.99
C SER A 146 -5.30 -2.02 -8.97
N LEU A 147 -4.68 -1.48 -7.92
CA LEU A 147 -5.38 -0.82 -6.83
C LEU A 147 -5.96 0.52 -7.26
N TYR A 148 -5.18 1.32 -7.98
CA TYR A 148 -5.59 2.69 -8.32
C TYR A 148 -6.27 2.82 -9.68
N GLY A 149 -5.86 2.03 -10.67
CA GLY A 149 -6.39 2.06 -12.05
C GLY A 149 -7.34 0.90 -12.43
N GLY A 150 -7.63 -0.02 -11.50
CA GLY A 150 -8.17 -1.34 -11.85
C GLY A 150 -9.21 -1.90 -10.89
N THR A 151 -9.44 -3.19 -11.02
CA THR A 151 -10.48 -3.94 -10.27
C THR A 151 -10.23 -3.93 -8.77
N GLY A 152 -8.97 -3.85 -8.33
CA GLY A 152 -8.60 -3.84 -6.92
C GLY A 152 -9.22 -2.68 -6.15
N GLY A 153 -9.17 -1.47 -6.72
CA GLY A 153 -9.76 -0.28 -6.12
C GLY A 153 -11.28 -0.34 -6.01
N LEU A 154 -11.96 -0.79 -7.08
CA LEU A 154 -13.41 -0.96 -7.05
C LEU A 154 -13.84 -2.07 -6.08
N ALA A 155 -13.06 -3.16 -5.96
CA ALA A 155 -13.30 -4.23 -4.99
C ALA A 155 -13.24 -3.71 -3.55
N LEU A 156 -12.20 -2.95 -3.21
CA LEU A 156 -12.01 -2.34 -1.88
C LEU A 156 -13.18 -1.44 -1.50
N VAL A 157 -13.61 -0.54 -2.39
CA VAL A 157 -14.73 0.38 -2.12
C VAL A 157 -16.06 -0.38 -1.99
N LEU A 158 -16.30 -1.39 -2.83
CA LEU A 158 -17.54 -2.20 -2.74
C LEU A 158 -17.60 -3.08 -1.49
N ALA A 159 -16.47 -3.58 -0.99
CA ALA A 159 -16.41 -4.30 0.27
C ALA A 159 -16.84 -3.39 1.44
N GLN A 160 -16.23 -2.22 1.56
CA GLN A 160 -16.58 -1.24 2.61
C GLN A 160 -18.03 -0.74 2.48
N ALA A 161 -18.54 -0.56 1.26
CA ALA A 161 -19.94 -0.24 1.04
C ALA A 161 -20.89 -1.38 1.49
N ALA A 162 -20.51 -2.64 1.27
CA ALA A 162 -21.33 -3.81 1.63
C ALA A 162 -21.42 -4.05 3.15
N GLU A 163 -20.38 -3.70 3.92
CA GLU A 163 -20.38 -3.76 5.39
C GLU A 163 -21.43 -2.83 6.03
N SER A 164 -21.65 -1.66 5.43
CA SER A 164 -22.64 -0.67 5.92
C SER A 164 -24.01 -0.80 5.26
N GLU A 165 -24.07 -1.41 4.07
CA GLU A 165 -25.27 -1.46 3.23
C GLU A 165 -25.29 -2.76 2.40
N PRO A 166 -25.91 -3.83 2.93
CA PRO A 166 -25.83 -5.19 2.38
C PRO A 166 -26.27 -5.36 0.92
N ARG A 167 -27.02 -4.42 0.33
CA ARG A 167 -27.39 -4.48 -1.10
C ARG A 167 -26.17 -4.52 -2.04
N TYR A 168 -25.00 -4.06 -1.59
CA TYR A 168 -23.75 -4.11 -2.36
C TYR A 168 -23.04 -5.46 -2.33
N ALA A 169 -23.39 -6.40 -1.45
CA ALA A 169 -22.70 -7.69 -1.31
C ALA A 169 -22.61 -8.47 -2.64
N THR A 170 -23.69 -8.49 -3.43
CA THR A 170 -23.72 -9.14 -4.76
C THR A 170 -22.79 -8.45 -5.77
N ALA A 171 -22.63 -7.13 -5.69
CA ALA A 171 -21.71 -6.39 -6.56
C ALA A 171 -20.26 -6.59 -6.12
N ALA A 172 -19.99 -6.50 -4.81
CA ALA A 172 -18.69 -6.79 -4.21
C ALA A 172 -18.20 -8.19 -4.57
N GLY A 173 -19.03 -9.23 -4.40
CA GLY A 173 -18.67 -10.60 -4.76
C GLY A 173 -18.35 -10.80 -6.24
N LYS A 174 -19.05 -10.10 -7.16
CA LYS A 174 -18.76 -10.15 -8.60
C LYS A 174 -17.43 -9.49 -8.94
N VAL A 175 -17.15 -8.31 -8.37
CA VAL A 175 -15.89 -7.58 -8.61
C VAL A 175 -14.71 -8.30 -7.95
N HIS A 176 -14.88 -8.83 -6.75
CA HIS A 176 -13.88 -9.69 -6.09
C HIS A 176 -13.59 -10.96 -6.92
N SER A 177 -14.62 -11.62 -7.47
CA SER A 177 -14.43 -12.77 -8.37
C SER A 177 -13.68 -12.42 -9.66
N ALA A 178 -13.80 -11.18 -10.15
CA ALA A 178 -13.02 -10.69 -11.29
C ALA A 178 -11.57 -10.38 -10.88
N LEU A 179 -11.35 -9.81 -9.69
CA LEU A 179 -10.03 -9.54 -9.11
C LEU A 179 -9.22 -10.84 -8.92
N LEU A 180 -9.83 -11.87 -8.30
CA LEU A 180 -9.19 -13.19 -8.14
C LEU A 180 -8.77 -13.78 -9.48
N ARG A 181 -9.66 -13.73 -10.48
CA ARG A 181 -9.37 -14.20 -11.85
C ARG A 181 -8.18 -13.46 -12.46
N GLN A 182 -8.17 -12.13 -12.41
CA GLN A 182 -7.09 -11.29 -12.96
C GLN A 182 -5.74 -11.52 -12.28
N ILE A 183 -5.73 -11.92 -11.00
CA ILE A 183 -4.50 -12.29 -10.30
C ILE A 183 -4.02 -13.67 -10.76
N THR A 184 -4.92 -14.65 -10.88
CA THR A 184 -4.63 -16.03 -11.32
C THR A 184 -4.27 -16.14 -12.81
N GLU A 185 -4.75 -15.22 -13.64
CA GLU A 185 -4.40 -15.10 -15.06
C GLU A 185 -3.21 -14.14 -15.29
N GLY A 186 -2.68 -13.51 -14.23
CA GLY A 186 -1.64 -12.49 -14.28
C GLY A 186 -0.20 -13.02 -14.36
N PRO A 187 0.80 -12.14 -14.56
CA PRO A 187 2.19 -12.53 -14.80
C PRO A 187 2.90 -13.14 -13.58
N TRP A 188 2.35 -12.97 -12.37
CA TRP A 188 2.99 -13.31 -11.09
C TRP A 188 3.24 -14.80 -10.83
N HIS A 189 2.65 -15.66 -11.66
CA HIS A 189 2.90 -17.11 -11.67
C HIS A 189 4.28 -17.49 -12.21
N GLN A 190 4.81 -16.70 -13.15
CA GLN A 190 6.06 -17.02 -13.82
C GLN A 190 7.23 -16.75 -12.87
N ASP A 191 8.23 -17.64 -12.90
CA ASP A 191 9.55 -17.23 -12.45
C ASP A 191 10.13 -16.33 -13.55
N THR A 192 10.20 -15.03 -13.27
CA THR A 192 10.85 -14.04 -14.14
C THR A 192 12.37 -14.19 -14.20
N GLY A 193 12.92 -15.24 -13.56
CA GLY A 193 13.67 -16.20 -14.35
C GLY A 193 14.94 -15.67 -15.00
N ALA A 194 15.82 -15.07 -14.17
CA ALA A 194 17.27 -14.95 -14.38
C ALA A 194 17.76 -14.32 -15.71
N SER A 195 16.90 -13.62 -16.45
CA SER A 195 17.20 -13.07 -17.79
C SER A 195 16.86 -11.59 -17.92
N GLY A 196 15.93 -11.08 -17.12
CA GLY A 196 15.79 -9.65 -16.85
C GLY A 196 16.71 -9.24 -15.69
N GLU A 197 17.69 -8.39 -15.99
CA GLU A 197 18.47 -7.67 -14.95
C GLU A 197 17.61 -6.62 -14.23
N TYR A 198 16.49 -6.24 -14.84
CA TYR A 198 15.56 -5.21 -14.39
C TYR A 198 14.14 -5.77 -14.26
N THR A 199 13.35 -5.21 -13.34
CA THR A 199 11.92 -5.48 -13.19
C THR A 199 11.15 -4.17 -13.36
N GLN A 200 10.09 -4.20 -14.18
CA GLN A 200 9.24 -3.03 -14.39
C GLN A 200 8.31 -2.83 -13.20
N ASP A 201 8.17 -1.58 -12.73
CA ASP A 201 7.51 -1.23 -11.47
C ASP A 201 6.06 -1.75 -11.39
N HIS A 202 5.35 -1.75 -12.52
CA HIS A 202 3.97 -2.26 -12.59
C HIS A 202 3.81 -3.76 -12.31
N LEU A 203 4.90 -4.53 -12.17
CA LEU A 203 4.85 -5.91 -11.71
C LEU A 203 4.75 -5.99 -10.18
N TYR A 204 5.31 -5.02 -9.45
CA TYR A 204 5.48 -5.11 -7.99
C TYR A 204 4.85 -3.97 -7.19
N ASP A 205 4.59 -2.81 -7.79
CA ASP A 205 4.26 -1.57 -7.08
C ASP A 205 2.87 -1.52 -6.42
N VAL A 206 2.60 -0.41 -5.73
CA VAL A 206 1.33 -0.14 -5.05
C VAL A 206 0.27 0.38 -6.01
N VAL A 207 0.67 1.19 -7.01
CA VAL A 207 -0.29 1.85 -7.89
C VAL A 207 -0.95 0.86 -8.86
N THR A 208 -0.13 -0.01 -9.45
CA THR A 208 -0.50 -0.89 -10.57
C THR A 208 -0.22 -2.38 -10.36
N GLY A 209 0.79 -2.73 -9.56
CA GLY A 209 1.34 -4.07 -9.45
C GLY A 209 0.90 -4.90 -8.24
N ALA A 210 1.73 -5.91 -7.92
CA ALA A 210 1.40 -6.94 -6.94
C ALA A 210 1.16 -6.42 -5.52
N SER A 211 1.84 -5.35 -5.09
CA SER A 211 1.65 -4.80 -3.74
C SER A 211 0.27 -4.17 -3.59
N GLY A 212 -0.19 -3.43 -4.59
CA GLY A 212 -1.54 -2.86 -4.64
C GLY A 212 -2.63 -3.92 -4.73
N ALA A 213 -2.47 -4.89 -5.63
CA ALA A 213 -3.41 -6.00 -5.81
C ALA A 213 -3.54 -6.88 -4.55
N LEU A 214 -2.42 -7.15 -3.86
CA LEU A 214 -2.41 -7.88 -2.59
C LEU A 214 -3.15 -7.09 -1.52
N CYS A 215 -2.89 -5.78 -1.42
CA CYS A 215 -3.57 -4.91 -0.46
C CYS A 215 -5.09 -4.85 -0.69
N ALA A 216 -5.54 -4.84 -1.95
CA ALA A 216 -6.96 -4.92 -2.29
C ALA A 216 -7.61 -6.22 -1.79
N LEU A 217 -6.95 -7.38 -1.92
CA LEU A 217 -7.43 -8.66 -1.38
C LEU A 217 -7.50 -8.67 0.16
N LEU A 218 -6.47 -8.13 0.84
CA LEU A 218 -6.51 -7.97 2.30
C LEU A 218 -7.65 -7.06 2.75
N GLY A 219 -8.11 -6.17 1.86
CA GLY A 219 -9.26 -5.30 2.04
C GLY A 219 -10.64 -5.93 1.84
N THR A 220 -10.75 -7.11 1.21
CA THR A 220 -12.05 -7.77 0.98
C THR A 220 -12.43 -8.78 2.06
N GLY A 221 -11.46 -9.24 2.86
CA GLY A 221 -11.71 -9.94 4.13
C GLY A 221 -12.45 -11.28 4.02
N THR A 222 -12.52 -11.91 2.85
CA THR A 222 -13.33 -13.14 2.68
C THR A 222 -12.64 -14.37 3.26
N GLN A 223 -11.30 -14.42 3.20
CA GLN A 223 -10.47 -15.55 3.57
C GLN A 223 -10.93 -16.88 2.96
N GLU A 224 -11.58 -16.84 1.80
CA GLU A 224 -11.97 -18.05 1.07
C GLU A 224 -10.73 -18.76 0.48
N PRO A 225 -10.80 -20.07 0.17
CA PRO A 225 -9.68 -20.80 -0.42
C PRO A 225 -9.06 -20.11 -1.65
N ALA A 226 -9.90 -19.54 -2.52
CA ALA A 226 -9.46 -18.79 -3.69
C ALA A 226 -8.77 -17.45 -3.34
N GLU A 227 -9.26 -16.71 -2.33
CA GLU A 227 -8.59 -15.48 -1.85
C GLU A 227 -7.21 -15.81 -1.28
N ARG A 228 -7.07 -16.89 -0.50
CA ARG A 228 -5.78 -17.37 -0.01
C ARG A 228 -4.84 -17.80 -1.13
N GLU A 229 -5.35 -18.43 -2.18
CA GLU A 229 -4.55 -18.83 -3.34
C GLU A 229 -4.02 -17.61 -4.12
N SER A 230 -4.91 -16.67 -4.48
CA SER A 230 -4.55 -15.41 -5.17
C SER A 230 -3.61 -14.54 -4.33
N ALA A 231 -3.86 -14.38 -3.03
CA ALA A 231 -2.93 -13.69 -2.13
C ALA A 231 -1.56 -14.38 -2.09
N GLY A 232 -1.55 -15.72 -2.03
CA GLY A 232 -0.31 -16.51 -2.04
C GLY A 232 0.49 -16.41 -3.34
N ILE A 233 -0.17 -16.24 -4.49
CA ILE A 233 0.49 -15.98 -5.78
C ILE A 233 1.28 -14.66 -5.70
N LEU A 234 0.65 -13.59 -5.22
CA LEU A 234 1.28 -12.28 -5.08
C LEU A 234 2.37 -12.27 -4.01
N VAL A 235 2.13 -12.86 -2.83
CA VAL A 235 3.14 -12.97 -1.76
C VAL A 235 4.37 -13.75 -2.25
N ARG A 236 4.19 -14.89 -2.93
CA ARG A 236 5.33 -15.65 -3.49
C ARG A 236 6.07 -14.86 -4.57
N HIS A 237 5.40 -14.03 -5.35
CA HIS A 237 6.06 -13.16 -6.32
C HIS A 237 6.92 -12.09 -5.62
N LEU A 238 6.35 -11.36 -4.67
CA LEU A 238 7.07 -10.33 -3.91
C LEU A 238 8.26 -10.91 -3.11
N ILE A 239 8.15 -12.14 -2.59
CA ILE A 239 9.28 -12.86 -1.99
C ILE A 239 10.41 -13.08 -3.01
N ARG A 240 10.09 -13.57 -4.22
CA ARG A 240 11.08 -13.78 -5.30
C ARG A 240 11.78 -12.49 -5.73
N LEU A 241 11.20 -11.30 -5.49
CA LEU A 241 11.84 -10.01 -5.77
C LEU A 241 12.82 -9.56 -4.67
N ALA A 242 12.66 -10.06 -3.44
CA ALA A 242 13.61 -9.82 -2.35
C ALA A 242 14.81 -10.80 -2.38
N GLU A 243 14.70 -11.92 -3.10
CA GLU A 243 15.77 -12.91 -3.27
C GLU A 243 16.96 -12.36 -4.07
N GLY A 244 18.18 -12.74 -3.67
CA GLY A 244 19.43 -12.38 -4.35
C GLY A 244 20.32 -11.34 -3.64
N GLY A 245 19.87 -10.83 -2.49
CA GLY A 245 20.64 -9.93 -1.63
C GLY A 245 20.59 -8.47 -2.09
N GLY A 246 20.06 -7.58 -1.24
CA GLY A 246 20.02 -6.12 -1.46
C GLY A 246 19.19 -5.72 -2.68
N SER A 247 17.88 -6.03 -2.64
CA SER A 247 16.84 -5.58 -3.60
C SER A 247 17.12 -5.77 -5.09
N ARG A 248 18.13 -6.55 -5.51
CA ARG A 248 18.61 -6.65 -6.90
C ARG A 248 17.56 -6.90 -7.98
N ARG A 249 16.43 -7.55 -7.65
CA ARG A 249 15.31 -7.81 -8.57
C ARG A 249 14.22 -6.73 -8.56
N LEU A 250 14.38 -5.69 -7.75
CA LEU A 250 13.62 -4.42 -7.79
C LEU A 250 14.44 -3.30 -8.49
N LEU A 251 15.44 -3.68 -9.30
CA LEU A 251 16.19 -2.72 -10.11
C LEU A 251 15.31 -2.28 -11.27
N SER A 252 14.95 -1.00 -11.32
CA SER A 252 14.21 -0.39 -12.43
C SER A 252 15.17 -0.11 -13.60
N SER A 253 14.68 -0.25 -14.83
CA SER A 253 15.51 -0.23 -16.04
C SER A 253 16.02 1.16 -16.41
N ALA A 254 17.07 1.17 -17.24
CA ALA A 254 17.55 2.36 -17.95
C ALA A 254 16.60 2.83 -19.08
N GLU A 255 15.28 2.56 -18.97
CA GLU A 255 14.22 3.02 -19.88
C GLU A 255 13.21 3.92 -19.15
N SER A 256 13.67 4.67 -18.14
CA SER A 256 12.91 5.74 -17.50
C SER A 256 12.43 6.78 -18.52
N PRO A 257 11.19 7.29 -18.42
CA PRO A 257 10.73 8.43 -19.20
C PRO A 257 11.39 9.76 -18.79
N ASP A 258 12.17 9.78 -17.70
CA ASP A 258 12.98 10.92 -17.26
C ASP A 258 14.44 10.75 -17.75
N PRO A 259 14.91 11.53 -18.74
CA PRO A 259 16.28 11.46 -19.24
C PRO A 259 17.34 11.82 -18.20
N ALA A 260 17.03 12.70 -17.24
CA ALA A 260 18.00 13.10 -16.22
C ALA A 260 18.31 11.94 -15.27
N LEU A 261 17.32 11.10 -14.96
CA LEU A 261 17.50 9.88 -14.19
C LEU A 261 18.34 8.83 -14.93
N LEU A 262 18.27 8.80 -16.27
CA LEU A 262 19.13 7.94 -17.09
C LEU A 262 20.58 8.43 -17.17
N GLU A 263 20.79 9.75 -17.17
CA GLU A 263 22.13 10.34 -17.07
C GLU A 263 22.75 10.11 -15.67
N GLU A 264 21.95 10.18 -14.60
CA GLU A 264 22.39 9.93 -13.22
C GLU A 264 22.65 8.43 -12.96
N CYS A 265 21.78 7.55 -13.48
CA CYS A 265 21.78 6.11 -13.20
C CYS A 265 21.76 5.27 -14.50
N PRO A 266 22.82 5.32 -15.34
CA PRO A 266 22.85 4.63 -16.64
C PRO A 266 22.85 3.10 -16.55
N GLU A 267 23.23 2.54 -15.40
CA GLU A 267 23.17 1.10 -15.09
C GLU A 267 21.89 0.71 -14.32
N GLY A 268 20.87 1.58 -14.32
CA GLY A 268 19.63 1.41 -13.56
C GLY A 268 19.71 1.89 -12.11
N TYR A 269 18.55 1.94 -11.48
CA TYR A 269 18.35 2.46 -10.13
C TYR A 269 17.32 1.61 -9.38
N PHE A 270 17.34 1.69 -8.05
CA PHE A 270 16.28 1.19 -7.19
C PHE A 270 15.41 2.37 -6.78
N ASP A 271 14.10 2.30 -7.00
CA ASP A 271 13.13 3.23 -6.43
C ASP A 271 12.89 2.87 -4.94
N LEU A 272 12.92 3.86 -4.05
CA LEU A 272 12.72 3.69 -2.61
C LEU A 272 11.29 4.04 -2.15
N GLY A 273 10.48 4.68 -3.01
CA GLY A 273 9.14 5.15 -2.69
C GLY A 273 8.19 4.03 -2.27
N LEU A 274 7.13 4.41 -1.55
CA LEU A 274 6.06 3.49 -1.18
C LEU A 274 5.10 3.25 -2.36
N ALA A 275 4.90 4.25 -3.22
CA ALA A 275 3.99 4.14 -4.35
C ALA A 275 4.53 3.23 -5.47
N HIS A 276 5.79 3.42 -5.85
CA HIS A 276 6.41 2.78 -7.02
C HIS A 276 7.64 1.90 -6.70
N GLY A 277 8.27 2.08 -5.53
CA GLY A 277 9.53 1.43 -5.18
C GLY A 277 9.46 0.36 -4.10
N GLY A 278 10.62 0.01 -3.56
CA GLY A 278 10.82 -1.14 -2.65
C GLY A 278 10.10 -1.07 -1.30
N ALA A 279 9.66 0.11 -0.86
CA ALA A 279 8.83 0.24 0.33
C ALA A 279 7.41 -0.33 0.12
N GLY A 280 6.89 -0.33 -1.11
CA GLY A 280 5.61 -0.95 -1.47
C GLY A 280 5.57 -2.46 -1.16
N PRO A 281 6.45 -3.27 -1.78
CA PRO A 281 6.62 -4.69 -1.48
C PRO A 281 6.85 -4.99 0.00
N LEU A 282 7.64 -4.17 0.69
CA LEU A 282 7.88 -4.34 2.13
C LEU A 282 6.58 -4.20 2.94
N ALA A 283 5.84 -3.11 2.74
CA ALA A 283 4.58 -2.87 3.42
C ALA A 283 3.56 -3.97 3.10
N ALA A 284 3.41 -4.36 1.84
CA ALA A 284 2.45 -5.39 1.42
C ALA A 284 2.76 -6.78 2.00
N LEU A 285 4.04 -7.20 1.99
CA LEU A 285 4.46 -8.47 2.60
C LEU A 285 4.22 -8.49 4.12
N ALA A 286 4.52 -7.37 4.81
CA ALA A 286 4.34 -7.23 6.25
C ALA A 286 2.85 -7.18 6.65
N LEU A 287 2.00 -6.47 5.88
CA LEU A 287 0.55 -6.47 6.07
C LEU A 287 -0.05 -7.85 5.84
N ALA A 288 0.35 -8.56 4.78
CA ALA A 288 -0.10 -9.93 4.51
C ALA A 288 0.27 -10.90 5.65
N TRP A 289 1.49 -10.78 6.20
CA TRP A 289 1.93 -11.58 7.35
C TRP A 289 1.07 -11.33 8.60
N ARG A 290 0.79 -10.05 8.90
CA ARG A 290 -0.08 -9.63 10.01
C ARG A 290 -1.54 -10.05 9.82
N ALA A 291 -2.02 -10.09 8.58
CA ALA A 291 -3.33 -10.61 8.21
C ALA A 291 -3.43 -12.15 8.20
N GLY A 292 -2.34 -12.87 8.48
CA GLY A 292 -2.33 -14.34 8.56
C GLY A 292 -1.99 -15.07 7.25
N HIS A 293 -1.78 -14.35 6.14
CA HIS A 293 -1.23 -14.92 4.90
C HIS A 293 0.27 -15.16 5.05
N ARG A 294 0.63 -16.29 5.66
CA ARG A 294 2.00 -16.69 6.00
C ARG A 294 2.56 -17.69 4.98
N HIS A 295 3.67 -17.33 4.33
CA HIS A 295 4.39 -18.18 3.38
C HIS A 295 5.87 -18.38 3.77
N PRO A 296 6.48 -19.53 3.42
CA PRO A 296 7.93 -19.73 3.58
C PRO A 296 8.72 -18.61 2.90
N GLY A 297 9.78 -18.13 3.57
CA GLY A 297 10.62 -17.03 3.08
C GLY A 297 10.08 -15.62 3.33
N GLN A 298 8.79 -15.44 3.68
CA GLN A 298 8.16 -14.13 3.82
C GLN A 298 8.84 -13.21 4.83
N LEU A 299 9.12 -13.69 6.05
CA LEU A 299 9.87 -12.91 7.05
C LEU A 299 11.31 -12.60 6.60
N GLY A 300 11.94 -13.50 5.85
CA GLY A 300 13.28 -13.26 5.27
C GLY A 300 13.26 -12.14 4.23
N ALA A 301 12.24 -12.12 3.36
CA ALA A 301 12.00 -11.06 2.39
C ALA A 301 11.72 -9.71 3.07
N ILE A 302 10.83 -9.68 4.08
CA ILE A 302 10.53 -8.48 4.87
C ILE A 302 11.80 -7.94 5.53
N ARG A 303 12.60 -8.81 6.18
CA ARG A 303 13.88 -8.41 6.81
C ARG A 303 14.87 -7.85 5.77
N THR A 304 15.05 -8.55 4.65
CA THR A 304 15.98 -8.13 3.57
C THR A 304 15.64 -6.75 3.02
N LEU A 305 14.35 -6.48 2.76
CA LEU A 305 13.90 -5.17 2.25
C LEU A 305 13.96 -4.08 3.32
N ALA A 306 13.62 -4.39 4.58
CA ALA A 306 13.68 -3.44 5.68
C ALA A 306 15.12 -3.01 6.01
N ASP A 307 16.04 -3.98 6.10
CA ASP A 307 17.46 -3.71 6.37
C ASP A 307 18.08 -2.91 5.20
N TRP A 308 17.77 -3.28 3.94
CA TRP A 308 18.25 -2.53 2.77
C TRP A 308 17.75 -1.08 2.74
N LEU A 309 16.48 -0.82 3.06
CA LEU A 309 15.97 0.54 3.21
C LEU A 309 16.68 1.26 4.37
N ALA A 310 16.87 0.63 5.52
CA ALA A 310 17.57 1.22 6.67
C ALA A 310 19.03 1.59 6.35
N ASP A 311 19.70 0.83 5.48
CA ASP A 311 21.07 1.05 5.01
C ASP A 311 21.23 2.18 3.99
N HIS A 312 20.16 2.51 3.27
CA HIS A 312 20.12 3.61 2.29
C HIS A 312 19.48 4.90 2.82
N ARG A 313 19.18 4.98 4.13
CA ARG A 313 18.76 6.23 4.78
C ARG A 313 19.88 7.27 4.73
N VAL A 314 19.51 8.53 4.51
CA VAL A 314 20.40 9.70 4.62
C VAL A 314 20.04 10.50 5.86
N GLU A 315 20.95 11.35 6.31
CA GLU A 315 20.70 12.32 7.37
C GLU A 315 20.75 13.73 6.79
N ASP A 316 19.71 14.51 7.08
CA ASP A 316 19.61 15.95 6.79
C ASP A 316 19.65 16.76 8.10
N PRO A 317 19.68 18.11 8.10
CA PRO A 317 19.76 18.91 9.31
C PRO A 317 18.64 18.68 10.34
N TRP A 318 17.56 17.98 9.97
CA TRP A 318 16.43 17.65 10.84
C TRP A 318 16.35 16.15 11.17
N GLY A 319 17.26 15.32 10.65
CA GLY A 319 17.38 13.90 10.99
C GLY A 319 17.22 12.96 9.79
N VAL A 320 16.56 11.83 10.02
CA VAL A 320 16.47 10.71 9.07
C VAL A 320 15.59 11.06 7.86
N ASN A 321 16.09 10.77 6.66
CA ASN A 321 15.33 10.77 5.41
C ASN A 321 15.86 9.72 4.43
N TRP A 322 15.32 9.70 3.20
CA TRP A 322 15.78 8.89 2.08
C TRP A 322 15.78 9.71 0.79
N PRO A 323 16.61 9.37 -0.21
CA PRO A 323 16.44 9.84 -1.58
C PRO A 323 15.20 9.18 -2.23
N ASN A 324 14.79 9.67 -3.41
CA ASN A 324 13.76 8.99 -4.22
C ASN A 324 14.25 7.62 -4.72
N HIS A 325 15.51 7.58 -5.14
CA HIS A 325 16.16 6.45 -5.79
C HIS A 325 17.61 6.31 -5.33
N VAL A 326 18.20 5.14 -5.55
CA VAL A 326 19.65 4.93 -5.48
C VAL A 326 20.13 4.15 -6.70
N GLY A 327 21.18 4.63 -7.37
CA GLY A 327 21.77 3.94 -8.52
C GLY A 327 22.28 2.54 -8.15
N ARG A 328 22.33 1.63 -9.13
CA ARG A 328 22.64 0.20 -8.92
C ARG A 328 23.82 -0.12 -8.00
N HIS A 329 24.93 0.62 -8.13
CA HIS A 329 26.17 0.41 -7.39
C HIS A 329 26.36 1.38 -6.22
N ALA A 330 25.28 2.06 -5.82
CA ALA A 330 25.26 2.95 -4.67
C ALA A 330 25.72 2.19 -3.40
N PRO A 331 26.75 2.67 -2.69
CA PRO A 331 27.03 2.14 -1.37
C PRO A 331 25.93 2.55 -0.38
N PRO A 332 25.74 1.77 0.71
CA PRO A 332 25.03 2.22 1.89
C PRO A 332 25.49 3.62 2.32
N ALA A 333 24.57 4.44 2.78
CA ALA A 333 24.87 5.82 3.17
C ALA A 333 25.57 5.91 4.54
N GLN A 334 25.48 4.85 5.35
CA GLN A 334 26.14 4.75 6.65
C GLN A 334 27.68 4.74 6.49
N GLY A 335 28.34 5.82 6.94
CA GLY A 335 29.80 5.91 7.02
C GLY A 335 30.51 6.53 5.81
N ALA A 336 29.77 6.98 4.79
CA ALA A 336 30.34 7.68 3.63
C ALA A 336 29.74 9.08 3.48
N ALA A 337 30.53 10.05 3.01
CA ALA A 337 30.09 11.43 2.76
C ALA A 337 29.26 11.53 1.45
N VAL A 338 28.21 10.73 1.36
CA VAL A 338 27.36 10.60 0.17
C VAL A 338 26.20 11.58 0.27
N THR A 339 26.41 12.78 -0.28
CA THR A 339 25.38 13.81 -0.39
C THR A 339 24.37 13.46 -1.50
N ARG A 340 23.36 12.64 -1.17
CA ARG A 340 22.16 12.48 -2.02
C ARG A 340 21.10 13.49 -1.56
N PRO A 341 20.38 14.16 -2.47
CA PRO A 341 19.31 15.08 -2.07
C PRO A 341 18.19 14.32 -1.33
N PRO A 342 17.71 14.82 -0.18
CA PRO A 342 16.56 14.24 0.49
C PRO A 342 15.30 14.30 -0.39
N SER A 343 14.48 13.27 -0.33
CA SER A 343 13.14 13.26 -0.93
C SER A 343 12.19 14.21 -0.18
N ARG A 344 11.11 14.60 -0.87
CA ARG A 344 9.93 15.26 -0.29
C ARG A 344 9.32 14.42 0.84
N ALA A 345 8.59 15.05 1.75
CA ALA A 345 7.88 14.35 2.83
C ALA A 345 6.54 13.77 2.38
N GLY A 346 6.50 13.03 1.26
CA GLY A 346 5.27 12.46 0.70
C GLY A 346 4.91 11.09 1.29
N TRP A 347 3.66 10.67 1.06
CA TRP A 347 3.30 9.25 1.20
C TRP A 347 3.94 8.44 0.06
N CYS A 348 3.90 8.94 -1.17
CA CYS A 348 4.41 8.22 -2.34
C CYS A 348 5.93 8.05 -2.35
N TYR A 349 6.66 9.07 -1.90
CA TYR A 349 8.13 9.16 -1.89
C TYR A 349 8.62 9.85 -0.62
N GLY A 350 9.75 9.36 -0.11
CA GLY A 350 10.45 9.89 1.05
C GLY A 350 9.99 9.34 2.39
N ALA A 351 10.47 9.98 3.47
CA ALA A 351 10.38 9.45 4.83
C ALA A 351 9.00 8.94 5.28
N PRO A 352 7.85 9.62 5.06
CA PRO A 352 6.57 9.15 5.60
C PRO A 352 6.10 7.81 5.02
N GLY A 353 6.24 7.60 3.70
CA GLY A 353 5.92 6.32 3.08
C GLY A 353 6.86 5.19 3.49
N ILE A 354 8.16 5.46 3.49
CA ILE A 354 9.19 4.47 3.86
C ILE A 354 9.07 4.10 5.35
N ALA A 355 8.78 5.08 6.21
CA ALA A 355 8.53 4.85 7.64
C ALA A 355 7.31 3.96 7.86
N MET A 356 6.21 4.12 7.13
CA MET A 356 5.05 3.20 7.24
C MET A 356 5.42 1.75 6.89
N ALA A 357 6.21 1.56 5.83
CA ALA A 357 6.70 0.22 5.46
C ALA A 357 7.60 -0.39 6.55
N LEU A 358 8.57 0.39 7.07
CA LEU A 358 9.45 -0.02 8.16
C LEU A 358 8.70 -0.27 9.48
N TRP A 359 7.63 0.47 9.76
CA TRP A 359 6.79 0.28 10.95
C TRP A 359 5.99 -1.01 10.86
N HIS A 360 5.36 -1.30 9.71
CA HIS A 360 4.69 -2.57 9.46
C HIS A 360 5.66 -3.75 9.51
N ALA A 361 6.85 -3.62 8.90
CA ALA A 361 7.92 -4.61 8.98
C ALA A 361 8.36 -4.85 10.43
N GLY A 362 8.53 -3.77 11.20
CA GLY A 362 8.88 -3.80 12.61
C GLY A 362 7.88 -4.54 13.48
N HIS A 363 6.58 -4.47 13.16
CA HIS A 363 5.55 -5.28 13.80
C HIS A 363 5.54 -6.73 13.31
N ALA A 364 5.71 -6.98 12.01
CA ALA A 364 5.72 -8.34 11.44
C ALA A 364 6.94 -9.18 11.89
N LEU A 365 8.09 -8.53 12.11
CA LEU A 365 9.36 -9.13 12.54
C LEU A 365 9.60 -9.09 14.06
N GLU A 366 8.67 -8.53 14.84
CA GLU A 366 8.84 -8.22 16.27
C GLU A 366 10.12 -7.39 16.57
N ALA A 367 10.45 -6.49 15.65
CA ALA A 367 11.70 -5.75 15.54
C ALA A 367 11.54 -4.30 16.06
N PRO A 368 11.81 -4.03 17.35
CA PRO A 368 11.66 -2.70 17.94
C PRO A 368 12.62 -1.66 17.35
N GLU A 369 13.75 -2.08 16.77
CA GLU A 369 14.70 -1.21 16.07
C GLU A 369 14.09 -0.58 14.82
N LEU A 370 13.36 -1.36 14.01
CA LEU A 370 12.68 -0.86 12.81
C LEU A 370 11.52 0.07 13.15
N ARG A 371 10.76 -0.24 14.22
CA ARG A 371 9.68 0.64 14.72
C ARG A 371 10.22 1.98 15.22
N ARG A 372 11.37 2.00 15.93
CA ARG A 372 12.02 3.24 16.36
C ARG A 372 12.51 4.07 15.18
N LEU A 373 13.17 3.45 14.20
CA LEU A 373 13.63 4.14 12.98
C LEU A 373 12.46 4.76 12.19
N ALA A 374 11.33 4.06 12.10
CA ALA A 374 10.12 4.58 11.47
C ALA A 374 9.55 5.81 12.20
N ILE A 375 9.45 5.76 13.54
CA ILE A 375 9.00 6.90 14.35
C ILE A 375 9.97 8.08 14.20
N GLU A 376 11.28 7.84 14.35
CA GLU A 376 12.33 8.86 14.23
C GLU A 376 12.30 9.56 12.86
N ALA A 377 12.05 8.83 11.77
CA ALA A 377 11.89 9.39 10.44
C ALA A 377 10.70 10.37 10.33
N VAL A 378 9.54 10.00 10.88
CA VAL A 378 8.37 10.89 10.90
C VAL A 378 8.61 12.09 11.81
N GLU A 379 9.24 11.91 12.97
CA GLU A 379 9.64 13.02 13.85
C GLU A 379 10.68 13.94 13.20
N SER A 380 11.57 13.42 12.36
CA SER A 380 12.52 14.22 11.57
C SER A 380 11.80 15.12 10.57
N VAL A 381 10.80 14.59 9.85
CA VAL A 381 9.92 15.38 8.97
C VAL A 381 9.16 16.47 9.75
N LEU A 382 8.63 16.14 10.93
CA LEU A 382 7.84 17.09 11.73
C LEU A 382 8.71 18.22 12.31
N ARG A 383 9.98 17.96 12.60
CA ARG A 383 10.98 18.98 12.98
C ARG A 383 11.38 19.93 11.84
N ARG A 384 11.11 19.60 10.57
CA ARG A 384 11.39 20.51 9.44
C ARG A 384 10.45 21.71 9.44
N PRO A 385 10.95 22.92 9.14
CA PRO A 385 10.13 24.06 8.72
C PRO A 385 9.22 23.66 7.55
N LEU A 386 8.03 24.26 7.46
CA LEU A 386 7.03 23.88 6.45
C LEU A 386 7.55 23.87 5.00
N PRO A 387 8.36 24.85 4.52
CA PRO A 387 8.90 24.82 3.16
C PRO A 387 9.83 23.63 2.88
N GLU A 388 10.65 23.26 3.87
CA GLU A 388 11.67 22.19 3.82
C GLU A 388 11.06 20.77 3.85
N ARG A 389 9.73 20.66 3.99
CA ARG A 389 9.01 19.38 3.84
C ARG A 389 8.71 19.06 2.37
N HIS A 390 8.75 20.05 1.47
CA HIS A 390 8.44 19.92 0.03
C HIS A 390 7.09 19.23 -0.27
N ILE A 391 6.09 19.47 0.58
CA ILE A 391 4.70 19.02 0.43
C ILE A 391 3.74 20.24 0.44
N PRO A 392 3.70 21.03 -0.65
CA PRO A 392 2.93 22.28 -0.69
C PRO A 392 1.41 22.04 -0.60
N SER A 393 0.95 20.92 -1.17
CA SER A 393 -0.45 20.52 -1.28
C SER A 393 -1.09 20.07 0.05
N PRO A 394 -2.42 20.20 0.21
CA PRO A 394 -3.17 19.59 1.31
C PRO A 394 -3.41 18.08 1.13
N THR A 395 -2.96 17.47 0.03
CA THR A 395 -3.41 16.18 -0.53
C THR A 395 -2.82 14.94 0.16
N LEU A 396 -3.27 13.73 -0.22
CA LEU A 396 -2.79 12.46 0.37
C LEU A 396 -1.44 12.00 -0.20
N CYS A 397 -1.23 12.12 -1.51
CA CYS A 397 -0.07 11.54 -2.19
C CYS A 397 1.26 12.19 -1.77
N HIS A 398 1.30 13.53 -1.84
CA HIS A 398 2.47 14.37 -1.63
C HIS A 398 2.10 15.65 -0.87
N GLY A 399 1.19 15.53 0.10
CA GLY A 399 0.62 16.65 0.84
C GLY A 399 0.46 16.39 2.34
N ALA A 400 -0.01 17.42 3.03
CA ALA A 400 -0.17 17.41 4.48
C ALA A 400 -1.16 16.36 5.00
N ALA A 401 -2.20 16.00 4.23
CA ALA A 401 -3.15 14.95 4.61
C ALA A 401 -2.50 13.55 4.63
N GLY A 402 -1.56 13.27 3.72
CA GLY A 402 -0.81 12.01 3.72
C GLY A 402 0.03 11.86 4.99
N LEU A 403 0.79 12.90 5.32
CA LEU A 403 1.60 12.95 6.55
C LEU A 403 0.73 12.90 7.82
N LEU A 404 -0.45 13.54 7.82
CA LEU A 404 -1.42 13.44 8.92
C LEU A 404 -1.85 11.99 9.14
N MET A 405 -2.21 11.25 8.08
CA MET A 405 -2.62 9.84 8.20
C MET A 405 -1.51 8.95 8.75
N VAL A 406 -0.25 9.15 8.32
CA VAL A 406 0.92 8.48 8.90
C VAL A 406 1.03 8.77 10.41
N CYS A 407 0.88 10.03 10.82
CA CYS A 407 0.93 10.43 12.22
C CYS A 407 -0.19 9.76 13.05
N LEU A 408 -1.43 9.76 12.55
CA LEU A 408 -2.57 9.13 13.22
C LEU A 408 -2.38 7.62 13.40
N ARG A 409 -1.78 6.94 12.42
CA ARG A 409 -1.53 5.49 12.47
C ARG A 409 -0.38 5.10 13.39
N MET A 410 0.67 5.92 13.48
CA MET A 410 1.81 5.67 14.37
C MET A 410 1.60 6.16 15.82
N LEU A 411 0.68 7.10 16.06
CA LEU A 411 0.41 7.67 17.38
C LEU A 411 0.30 6.64 18.54
N PRO A 412 -0.35 5.46 18.40
CA PRO A 412 -0.43 4.48 19.49
C PRO A 412 0.93 3.98 20.00
N ASP A 413 1.96 3.97 19.14
CA ASP A 413 3.33 3.56 19.48
C ASP A 413 4.24 4.76 19.82
N ALA A 414 3.77 5.99 19.62
CA ALA A 414 4.52 7.23 19.82
C ALA A 414 3.78 8.31 20.65
N PRO A 415 3.20 7.98 21.82
CA PRO A 415 2.57 8.97 22.71
C PRO A 415 3.60 9.94 23.31
N GLY A 416 3.21 11.20 23.50
CA GLY A 416 4.05 12.29 24.02
C GLY A 416 5.15 12.75 23.07
N SER A 417 5.15 12.29 21.82
CA SER A 417 6.22 12.50 20.83
C SER A 417 5.93 13.68 19.89
N ALA A 418 6.85 14.01 18.99
CA ALA A 418 6.61 15.03 17.97
C ALA A 418 5.44 14.65 17.03
N ILE A 419 5.12 13.35 16.90
CA ILE A 419 3.95 12.85 16.16
C ILE A 419 2.65 13.36 16.77
N GLU A 420 2.50 13.27 18.10
CA GLU A 420 1.29 13.74 18.79
C GLU A 420 1.14 15.26 18.67
N ALA A 421 2.24 16.01 18.88
CA ALA A 421 2.25 17.46 18.72
C ALA A 421 2.04 17.92 17.26
N GLY A 422 2.44 17.11 16.28
CA GLY A 422 2.33 17.41 14.85
C GLY A 422 0.92 17.32 14.28
N ILE A 423 0.07 16.44 14.83
CA ILE A 423 -1.31 16.22 14.35
C ILE A 423 -2.15 17.51 14.25
N PRO A 424 -2.30 18.34 15.31
CA PRO A 424 -3.07 19.58 15.21
C PRO A 424 -2.46 20.57 14.21
N VAL A 425 -1.12 20.66 14.15
CA VAL A 425 -0.41 21.56 13.21
C VAL A 425 -0.64 21.14 11.75
N LEU A 426 -0.66 19.84 11.46
CA LEU A 426 -0.97 19.32 10.13
C LEU A 426 -2.44 19.54 9.76
N ALA A 427 -3.36 19.37 10.72
CA ALA A 427 -4.77 19.69 10.50
C ALA A 427 -4.98 21.18 10.22
N GLU A 428 -4.33 22.08 10.96
CA GLU A 428 -4.34 23.52 10.67
C GLU A 428 -3.74 23.83 9.29
N GLN A 429 -2.59 23.25 8.94
CA GLN A 429 -1.98 23.39 7.62
C GLN A 429 -2.93 22.97 6.49
N ILE A 430 -3.72 21.90 6.67
CA ILE A 430 -4.73 21.48 5.69
C ILE A 430 -5.88 22.49 5.64
N LEU A 431 -6.44 22.88 6.78
CA LEU A 431 -7.61 23.76 6.85
C LEU A 431 -7.34 25.17 6.33
N ASP A 432 -6.12 25.67 6.51
CA ASP A 432 -5.70 26.99 6.03
C ASP A 432 -5.40 27.00 4.52
N ARG A 433 -5.34 25.83 3.86
CA ARG A 433 -5.35 25.68 2.39
C ARG A 433 -6.76 25.66 1.80
N PHE A 434 -7.82 25.76 2.62
CA PHE A 434 -9.19 25.82 2.09
C PHE A 434 -9.44 27.13 1.36
N MET A 435 -9.78 27.04 0.08
CA MET A 435 -10.12 28.17 -0.78
C MET A 435 -11.64 28.18 -1.05
N PRO A 436 -12.43 29.08 -0.42
CA PRO A 436 -13.88 29.12 -0.63
C PRO A 436 -14.30 29.26 -2.10
N THR A 437 -13.46 29.94 -2.90
CA THR A 437 -13.63 30.23 -4.34
C THR A 437 -13.13 29.15 -5.29
N ALA A 438 -12.34 28.18 -4.82
CA ALA A 438 -11.97 27.01 -5.60
C ALA A 438 -13.19 26.08 -5.71
N PRO A 439 -13.56 25.54 -6.88
CA PRO A 439 -14.73 24.66 -7.05
C PRO A 439 -14.90 23.61 -5.93
N LEU A 440 -13.85 22.85 -5.65
CA LEU A 440 -13.88 21.75 -4.67
C LEU A 440 -13.29 22.13 -3.31
N GLY A 441 -12.97 23.41 -3.09
CA GLY A 441 -12.45 23.94 -1.81
C GLY A 441 -10.96 23.69 -1.57
N TYR A 442 -10.37 22.68 -2.20
CA TYR A 442 -8.93 22.38 -2.14
C TYR A 442 -8.37 22.14 -3.56
N ARG A 443 -7.06 22.38 -3.71
CA ARG A 443 -6.30 22.22 -4.95
C ARG A 443 -4.99 21.49 -4.68
N ASP A 444 -4.55 20.66 -5.62
CA ASP A 444 -3.18 20.17 -5.67
C ASP A 444 -2.28 21.23 -6.32
N GLU A 445 -1.08 21.42 -5.79
CA GLU A 445 0.01 22.10 -6.49
C GLU A 445 0.89 21.03 -7.16
N GLU A 446 0.46 20.60 -8.36
CA GLU A 446 1.05 19.47 -9.09
C GLU A 446 2.52 19.74 -9.49
N GLN A 447 2.81 21.02 -9.75
CA GLN A 447 4.12 21.62 -10.01
C GLN A 447 4.09 23.05 -9.45
N PRO A 448 5.24 23.69 -9.13
CA PRO A 448 5.25 25.05 -8.58
C PRO A 448 4.41 26.05 -9.40
N GLY A 449 3.36 26.59 -8.79
CA GLY A 449 2.41 27.52 -9.44
C GLY A 449 1.34 26.88 -10.34
N VAL A 450 1.36 25.56 -10.57
CA VAL A 450 0.36 24.82 -11.35
C VAL A 450 -0.66 24.18 -10.41
N PHE A 451 -1.81 24.84 -10.27
CA PHE A 451 -2.89 24.41 -9.37
C PHE A 451 -4.02 23.68 -10.08
N VAL A 452 -4.36 22.49 -9.60
CA VAL A 452 -5.38 21.60 -10.15
C VAL A 452 -6.49 21.38 -9.12
N ASP A 453 -7.74 21.65 -9.51
CA ASP A 453 -8.93 21.27 -8.74
C ASP A 453 -9.25 19.79 -9.03
N ASP A 454 -8.68 18.87 -8.27
CA ASP A 454 -8.89 17.43 -8.41
C ASP A 454 -9.98 16.93 -7.42
N PRO A 455 -11.00 16.17 -7.86
CA PRO A 455 -11.99 15.56 -6.95
C PRO A 455 -11.51 14.26 -6.28
N GLY A 456 -10.45 13.64 -6.78
CA GLY A 456 -10.01 12.28 -6.50
C GLY A 456 -9.41 12.00 -5.12
N LEU A 457 -8.88 10.78 -4.97
CA LEU A 457 -8.36 10.26 -3.70
C LEU A 457 -6.95 10.80 -3.42
N LEU A 458 -5.98 10.53 -4.30
CA LEU A 458 -4.57 10.78 -4.02
C LEU A 458 -4.21 12.27 -4.00
N THR A 459 -4.66 12.98 -5.03
CA THR A 459 -4.34 14.37 -5.33
C THR A 459 -5.55 15.29 -5.16
N GLY A 460 -6.70 14.76 -4.76
CA GLY A 460 -7.96 15.51 -4.76
C GLY A 460 -8.61 15.75 -3.40
N ALA A 461 -9.70 16.50 -3.47
CA ALA A 461 -10.47 16.95 -2.32
C ALA A 461 -11.13 15.80 -1.54
N ALA A 462 -11.42 14.65 -2.17
CA ALA A 462 -11.92 13.46 -1.47
C ALA A 462 -10.88 12.92 -0.47
N GLY A 463 -9.60 12.87 -0.84
CA GLY A 463 -8.52 12.48 0.07
C GLY A 463 -8.36 13.42 1.27
N VAL A 464 -8.51 14.73 1.04
CA VAL A 464 -8.45 15.74 2.11
C VAL A 464 -9.62 15.57 3.09
N VAL A 465 -10.83 15.33 2.58
CA VAL A 465 -12.02 15.02 3.40
C VAL A 465 -11.79 13.78 4.25
N LEU A 466 -11.31 12.69 3.65
CA LEU A 466 -11.05 11.43 4.31
C LEU A 466 -10.06 11.58 5.49
N ALA A 467 -8.96 12.32 5.31
CA ALA A 467 -7.96 12.53 6.36
C ALA A 467 -8.46 13.43 7.51
N LEU A 468 -9.14 14.55 7.18
CA LEU A 468 -9.72 15.43 8.21
C LEU A 468 -10.79 14.71 9.04
N LEU A 469 -11.60 13.87 8.41
CA LEU A 469 -12.64 13.09 9.06
C LEU A 469 -12.06 11.99 9.97
N ALA A 470 -10.92 11.40 9.57
CA ALA A 470 -10.17 10.44 10.40
C ALA A 470 -9.58 11.08 11.66
N ALA A 471 -9.06 12.30 11.55
CA ALA A 471 -8.56 13.04 12.72
C ALA A 471 -9.69 13.54 13.65
N ALA A 472 -10.88 13.81 13.10
CA ALA A 472 -11.99 14.44 13.83
C ALA A 472 -13.04 13.47 14.41
N THR A 473 -12.99 12.17 14.11
CA THR A 473 -14.04 11.20 14.50
C THR A 473 -13.47 9.90 15.07
N SER A 474 -14.34 9.09 15.69
CA SER A 474 -14.01 7.79 16.27
C SER A 474 -14.24 6.61 15.30
N VAL A 475 -14.46 6.87 14.01
CA VAL A 475 -14.64 5.81 13.01
C VAL A 475 -13.29 5.45 12.43
N THR A 476 -12.89 4.18 12.56
CA THR A 476 -11.63 3.68 11.99
C THR A 476 -11.54 3.96 10.48
N PRO A 477 -10.46 4.58 9.98
CA PRO A 477 -10.28 4.87 8.56
C PRO A 477 -9.84 3.63 7.76
N GLU A 478 -10.70 2.64 7.63
CA GLU A 478 -10.43 1.39 6.88
C GLU A 478 -10.10 1.62 5.40
N TRP A 479 -10.49 2.77 4.85
CA TRP A 479 -10.13 3.23 3.52
C TRP A 479 -8.61 3.44 3.33
N ASP A 480 -7.85 3.72 4.40
CA ASP A 480 -6.40 3.96 4.33
C ASP A 480 -5.58 2.68 4.08
N ARG A 481 -6.24 1.53 4.01
CA ARG A 481 -5.69 0.34 3.36
C ARG A 481 -5.31 0.62 1.91
N ALA A 482 -6.01 1.52 1.20
CA ALA A 482 -5.58 1.99 -0.12
C ALA A 482 -4.15 2.60 -0.11
N LEU A 483 -3.74 3.17 1.03
CA LEU A 483 -2.41 3.76 1.25
C LEU A 483 -1.39 2.78 1.88
N LEU A 484 -1.72 1.48 1.97
CA LEU A 484 -0.97 0.45 2.71
C LEU A 484 -0.67 0.85 4.16
N MET A 485 -1.66 1.45 4.86
CA MET A 485 -1.52 1.86 6.26
C MET A 485 -2.22 0.93 7.27
N SER A 486 -3.07 0.00 6.82
CA SER A 486 -3.85 -0.89 7.69
C SER A 486 -4.16 -2.26 7.10
#